data_AF-A0A2T2SID0-F1
#
_entry.id   AF-A0A2T2SID0-F1
#
_cell.length_a   1.000
_cell.length_b   1.000
_cell.length_c   1.000
_cell.angle_alpha   90.00
_cell.angle_beta   90.00
_cell.angle_gamma   90.00
#
_symmetry.space_group_name_H-M   'P 1'
#
loop_
_entity.id
_entity.type
_entity.pdbx_description
1 polymer ?
#
loop_
_entity_poly.entity_id
_entity_poly.type
_entity_poly.pdbx_seq_one_letter_code
_entity_poly.pdbx_strand_id
1 'polypeptide(L)'
;MGDSATTASGDTVVFRDVEPEVYENPPPPVAVDVADDGRLHIGGFFFAFTLSAKLEGEIDRDDNTVRIDIRAVPPESYPRMPRLAFYDAYVTDLPPGTYELRVTHEGDIFQNDKKERVTTMVQKTIEVQ
;
A
#
# COMPACT_ATOMS: atom_id res chain seq x y z
N MET A 1 12.31 5.53 -13.17
CA MET A 1 11.38 5.46 -12.03
C MET A 1 12.21 5.08 -10.83
N GLY A 2 12.07 5.79 -9.71
CA GLY A 2 12.92 5.61 -8.55
C GLY A 2 12.05 5.25 -7.35
N ASP A 3 12.52 4.30 -6.55
CA ASP A 3 11.84 3.89 -5.33
C ASP A 3 11.58 5.11 -4.42
N SER A 4 10.44 5.14 -3.76
CA SER A 4 10.08 6.19 -2.81
C SER A 4 9.71 5.59 -1.47
N ALA A 5 10.06 6.30 -0.39
CA ALA A 5 9.75 5.86 0.97
C ALA A 5 9.16 7.00 1.80
N THR A 6 8.18 6.67 2.63
CA THR A 6 7.66 7.54 3.68
C THR A 6 7.94 6.90 5.03
N THR A 7 8.55 7.63 5.96
CA THR A 7 8.89 7.15 7.30
C THR A 7 8.28 8.07 8.35
N ALA A 8 7.57 7.49 9.33
CA ALA A 8 7.02 8.21 10.48
C ALA A 8 7.10 7.30 11.71
N SER A 9 7.63 7.82 12.83
CA SER A 9 7.70 7.10 14.12
C SER A 9 8.36 5.70 14.07
N GLY A 10 9.29 5.48 13.13
CA GLY A 10 9.97 4.19 12.93
C GLY A 10 9.29 3.27 11.91
N ASP A 11 7.99 3.49 11.64
CA ASP A 11 7.26 2.81 10.59
C ASP A 11 7.66 3.34 9.23
N THR A 12 7.66 2.47 8.22
CA THR A 12 8.05 2.85 6.86
C THR A 12 7.13 2.21 5.83
N VAL A 13 6.72 2.98 4.83
CA VAL A 13 6.11 2.48 3.60
C VAL A 13 7.08 2.72 2.45
N VAL A 14 7.46 1.66 1.74
CA VAL A 14 8.32 1.69 0.57
C VAL A 14 7.47 1.39 -0.66
N PHE A 15 7.67 2.13 -1.74
CA PHE A 15 7.04 1.88 -3.04
C PHE A 15 8.10 1.50 -4.06
N ARG A 16 7.82 0.42 -4.81
CA ARG A 16 8.64 -0.11 -5.89
C ARG A 16 7.83 -0.08 -7.18
N ASP A 17 8.19 0.82 -8.08
CA ASP A 17 7.54 0.92 -9.40
C ASP A 17 7.90 -0.31 -10.24
N VAL A 18 6.91 -0.84 -10.96
CA VAL A 18 7.09 -1.99 -11.85
C VAL A 18 6.73 -1.58 -13.26
N GLU A 19 7.53 -2.01 -14.24
CA GLU A 19 7.09 -1.92 -15.62
C GLU A 19 5.82 -2.77 -15.78
N PRO A 20 4.82 -2.28 -16.53
CA PRO A 20 3.55 -2.98 -16.73
C PRO A 20 3.73 -4.16 -17.70
N GLU A 21 4.67 -5.07 -17.42
CA GLU A 21 4.54 -6.42 -17.92
C GLU A 21 3.31 -7.02 -17.24
N VAL A 22 2.32 -7.30 -18.07
CA VAL A 22 0.94 -7.59 -17.69
C VAL A 22 0.92 -8.77 -16.71
N TYR A 23 0.72 -8.50 -15.42
CA TYR A 23 0.35 -9.55 -14.47
C TYR A 23 -1.04 -10.05 -14.84
N GLU A 24 -1.12 -11.19 -15.54
CA GLU A 24 -2.38 -11.89 -15.83
C GLU A 24 -3.06 -12.38 -14.53
N ASN A 25 -2.27 -12.59 -13.47
CA ASN A 25 -2.74 -12.90 -12.12
C ASN A 25 -1.96 -12.01 -11.12
N PRO A 26 -2.48 -10.83 -10.75
CA PRO A 26 -1.85 -10.03 -9.71
C PRO A 26 -1.89 -10.80 -8.38
N PRO A 27 -0.88 -10.64 -7.50
CA PRO A 27 -0.91 -11.19 -6.15
C PRO A 27 -2.18 -10.70 -5.42
N PRO A 28 -2.63 -11.35 -4.33
CA PRO A 28 -3.73 -10.82 -3.53
C PRO A 28 -3.41 -9.37 -3.08
N PRO A 29 -4.43 -8.49 -2.97
CA PRO A 29 -4.24 -7.04 -2.81
C PRO A 29 -3.44 -6.65 -1.57
N VAL A 30 -3.47 -7.49 -0.52
CA VAL A 30 -2.71 -7.30 0.71
C VAL A 30 -2.27 -8.66 1.25
N ALA A 31 -0.97 -8.87 1.39
CA ALA A 31 -0.33 -9.94 2.15
C ALA A 31 0.18 -9.41 3.49
N VAL A 32 0.17 -10.26 4.52
CA VAL A 32 0.69 -9.94 5.85
C VAL A 32 1.60 -11.07 6.28
N ASP A 33 2.80 -10.72 6.72
CA ASP A 33 3.77 -11.64 7.31
C ASP A 33 4.65 -10.92 8.35
N VAL A 34 5.61 -11.63 8.92
CA VAL A 34 6.62 -11.08 9.83
C VAL A 34 7.95 -11.07 9.09
N ALA A 35 8.56 -9.89 8.98
CA ALA A 35 9.86 -9.72 8.35
C ALA A 35 10.98 -10.37 9.19
N ASP A 36 12.13 -10.64 8.55
CA ASP A 36 13.30 -11.25 9.19
C ASP A 36 13.83 -10.46 10.40
N ASP A 37 13.55 -9.17 10.47
CA ASP A 37 13.91 -8.27 11.57
C ASP A 37 12.84 -8.15 12.66
N GLY A 38 11.80 -8.98 12.60
CA GLY A 38 10.72 -9.06 13.58
C GLY A 38 9.63 -8.00 13.41
N ARG A 39 9.72 -7.13 12.40
CA ARG A 39 8.66 -6.16 12.11
C ARG A 39 7.46 -6.84 11.46
N LEU A 40 6.27 -6.33 11.74
CA LEU A 40 5.09 -6.70 10.97
C LEU A 40 5.24 -6.12 9.56
N HIS A 41 5.17 -6.99 8.56
CA HIS A 41 5.30 -6.61 7.15
C HIS A 41 3.96 -6.80 6.44
N ILE A 42 3.52 -5.73 5.78
CA ILE A 42 2.30 -5.70 4.98
C ILE A 42 2.68 -5.35 3.54
N GLY A 43 2.66 -6.36 2.67
CA GLY A 43 2.94 -6.20 1.24
C GLY A 43 1.66 -6.08 0.43
N GLY A 44 1.67 -5.25 -0.60
CA GLY A 44 0.56 -5.18 -1.55
C GLY A 44 0.94 -4.48 -2.84
N PHE A 45 -0.06 -4.21 -3.68
CA PHE A 45 0.12 -3.46 -4.91
C PHE A 45 -0.93 -2.38 -5.03
N PHE A 46 -0.59 -1.34 -5.78
CA PHE A 46 -1.43 -0.18 -6.01
C PHE A 46 -1.31 0.26 -7.47
N PHE A 47 -2.44 0.45 -8.16
CA PHE A 47 -2.44 0.99 -9.53
C PHE A 47 -2.71 2.49 -9.53
N ALA A 48 -1.68 3.27 -9.85
CA ALA A 48 -1.82 4.71 -10.05
C ALA A 48 -2.36 5.03 -11.46
N PHE A 49 -3.20 6.06 -11.56
CA PHE A 49 -3.82 6.52 -12.81
C PHE A 49 -2.84 7.16 -13.81
N THR A 50 -1.62 7.49 -13.39
CA THR A 50 -0.58 8.11 -14.25
C THR A 50 0.83 7.73 -13.78
N LEU A 51 1.75 7.58 -14.74
CA LEU A 51 3.18 7.35 -14.50
C LEU A 51 3.83 8.46 -13.67
N SER A 52 3.25 9.66 -13.67
CA SER A 52 3.79 10.84 -12.98
C SER A 52 3.23 11.03 -11.56
N ALA A 53 2.31 10.18 -11.09
CA ALA A 53 1.73 10.36 -9.76
C ALA A 53 2.82 10.38 -8.69
N LYS A 54 2.60 11.06 -7.57
CA LYS A 54 3.38 10.79 -6.35
C LYS A 54 2.62 9.76 -5.54
N LEU A 55 3.27 8.68 -5.12
CA LEU A 55 2.68 7.76 -4.14
C LEU A 55 3.02 8.26 -2.75
N GLU A 56 2.04 8.21 -1.87
CA GLU A 56 2.21 8.53 -0.47
C GLU A 56 1.54 7.42 0.33
N GLY A 57 2.22 6.98 1.39
CA GLY A 57 1.73 6.00 2.34
C GLY A 57 1.84 6.56 3.75
N GLU A 58 0.82 6.37 4.55
CA GLU A 58 0.78 6.74 5.96
C GLU A 58 0.40 5.51 6.79
N ILE A 59 1.06 5.34 7.93
CA ILE A 59 0.76 4.30 8.91
C ILE A 59 0.29 5.00 10.18
N ASP A 60 -0.89 4.63 10.64
CA ASP A 60 -1.47 5.06 11.91
C ASP A 60 -1.79 3.84 12.78
N ARG A 61 -1.65 4.00 14.09
CA ARG A 61 -1.83 2.92 15.07
C ARG A 61 -2.66 3.43 16.23
N ASP A 62 -3.70 2.68 16.57
CA ASP A 62 -4.41 2.82 17.84
C ASP A 62 -4.31 1.51 18.64
N ASP A 63 -4.93 1.49 19.83
CA ASP A 63 -4.77 0.40 20.82
C ASP A 63 -4.89 -1.01 20.23
N ASN A 64 -5.76 -1.22 19.22
CA ASN A 64 -5.95 -2.53 18.57
C ASN A 64 -6.12 -2.46 17.04
N THR A 65 -5.75 -1.34 16.40
CA THR A 65 -5.88 -1.16 14.95
C THR A 65 -4.57 -0.67 14.35
N VAL A 66 -4.16 -1.29 13.24
CA VAL A 66 -3.12 -0.79 12.35
C VAL A 66 -3.82 -0.30 11.08
N ARG A 67 -3.68 0.99 10.77
CA ARG A 67 -4.21 1.61 9.55
C ARG A 67 -3.07 1.95 8.61
N ILE A 68 -3.25 1.64 7.34
CA ILE A 68 -2.32 1.99 6.27
C ILE A 68 -3.11 2.67 5.16
N ASP A 69 -2.87 3.95 4.96
CA ASP A 69 -3.52 4.73 3.91
C ASP A 69 -2.53 4.99 2.80
N ILE A 70 -2.84 4.50 1.60
CA ILE A 70 -2.02 4.63 0.40
C ILE A 70 -2.77 5.45 -0.62
N ARG A 71 -2.14 6.51 -1.11
CA ARG A 71 -2.74 7.43 -2.07
C ARG A 71 -1.82 7.73 -3.24
N ALA A 72 -2.42 7.86 -4.42
CA ALA A 72 -1.77 8.50 -5.55
C ALA A 72 -2.20 9.96 -5.68
N VAL A 73 -1.25 10.86 -5.42
CA VAL A 73 -1.43 12.30 -5.61
C VAL A 73 -1.24 12.62 -7.10
N PRO A 74 -2.27 13.16 -7.78
CA PRO A 74 -2.12 13.67 -9.14
C PRO A 74 -1.21 14.89 -9.11
N PRO A 75 -0.30 15.03 -10.07
CA PRO A 75 0.30 16.33 -10.36
C PRO A 75 -0.77 17.34 -10.92
N GLU A 76 -0.44 18.31 -11.77
CA GLU A 76 -1.47 19.23 -12.31
C GLU A 76 -2.06 18.86 -13.70
N SER A 77 -1.30 18.22 -14.62
CA SER A 77 -1.78 17.77 -15.94
C SER A 77 -0.85 16.75 -16.62
N TYR A 78 -1.34 15.56 -17.00
CA TYR A 78 -0.57 14.52 -17.73
C TYR A 78 -1.49 13.45 -18.35
N PRO A 79 -0.97 12.65 -19.29
CA PRO A 79 -1.69 11.53 -19.88
C PRO A 79 -2.05 10.45 -18.83
N ARG A 80 -3.21 9.81 -19.05
CA ARG A 80 -3.68 8.64 -18.31
C ARG A 80 -2.89 7.39 -18.73
N MET A 81 -1.63 7.33 -18.32
CA MET A 81 -0.79 6.14 -18.49
C MET A 81 -0.71 5.42 -17.15
N PRO A 82 -1.51 4.38 -16.91
CA PRO A 82 -1.55 3.73 -15.62
C PRO A 82 -0.19 3.14 -15.28
N ARG A 83 0.15 3.11 -13.98
CA ARG A 83 1.36 2.47 -13.48
C ARG A 83 1.03 1.55 -12.31
N LEU A 84 1.74 0.44 -12.23
CA LEU A 84 1.70 -0.48 -11.10
C LEU A 84 2.88 -0.17 -10.17
N ALA A 85 2.60 -0.09 -8.87
CA ALA A 85 3.63 -0.10 -7.85
C ALA A 85 3.32 -1.21 -6.84
N PHE A 86 4.35 -1.95 -6.44
CA PHE A 86 4.30 -2.71 -5.19
C PHE A 86 4.60 -1.77 -4.04
N TYR A 87 4.02 -2.05 -2.88
CA TYR A 87 4.39 -1.40 -1.65
C TYR A 87 4.66 -2.42 -0.56
N ASP A 88 5.62 -2.07 0.30
CA ASP A 88 5.98 -2.82 1.50
C ASP A 88 5.86 -1.85 2.68
N ALA A 89 4.95 -2.14 3.59
CA ALA A 89 4.77 -1.39 4.83
C ALA A 89 5.36 -2.20 6.00
N TYR A 90 6.24 -1.57 6.75
CA TYR A 90 6.89 -2.15 7.92
C TYR A 90 6.43 -1.39 9.17
N VAL A 91 5.83 -2.11 10.11
CA VAL A 91 5.34 -1.56 11.37
C VAL A 91 6.23 -2.04 12.52
N THR A 92 6.79 -1.10 13.28
CA THR A 92 7.69 -1.38 14.40
C THR A 92 6.97 -1.33 15.74
N ASP A 93 7.56 -1.98 16.76
CA ASP A 93 7.16 -1.79 18.16
C ASP A 93 5.69 -2.08 18.47
N LEU A 94 5.05 -2.99 17.74
CA LEU A 94 3.73 -3.52 18.07
C LEU A 94 3.86 -4.55 19.21
N PRO A 95 3.21 -4.34 20.37
CA PRO A 95 3.14 -5.35 21.41
C PRO A 95 2.48 -6.65 20.90
N PRO A 96 2.79 -7.81 21.48
CA PRO A 96 2.06 -9.04 21.18
C PRO A 96 0.56 -8.89 21.47
N GLY A 97 -0.28 -9.32 20.55
CA GLY A 97 -1.72 -9.11 20.62
C GLY A 97 -2.45 -9.36 19.32
N THR A 98 -3.77 -9.18 19.35
CA THR A 98 -4.64 -9.28 18.18
C THR A 98 -5.00 -7.88 17.70
N TYR A 99 -4.72 -7.60 16.42
CA TYR A 99 -4.98 -6.30 15.82
C TYR A 99 -5.92 -6.43 14.62
N GLU A 100 -6.70 -5.38 14.40
CA GLU A 100 -7.38 -5.17 13.13
C GLU A 100 -6.45 -4.39 12.18
N LEU A 101 -6.08 -5.00 11.05
CA LEU A 101 -5.40 -4.33 9.96
C LEU A 101 -6.44 -3.76 9.00
N ARG A 102 -6.33 -2.45 8.73
CA ARG A 102 -7.08 -1.75 7.68
C ARG A 102 -6.10 -1.15 6.68
N VAL A 103 -6.24 -1.51 5.41
CA VAL A 103 -5.48 -0.91 4.32
C VAL A 103 -6.44 -0.20 3.39
N THR A 104 -6.28 1.10 3.22
CA THR A 104 -7.06 1.93 2.29
C THR A 104 -6.20 2.29 1.10
N HIS A 105 -6.72 2.05 -0.11
CA HIS A 105 -6.12 2.52 -1.36
C HIS A 105 -6.99 3.62 -1.94
N GLU A 106 -6.51 4.86 -1.92
CA GLU A 106 -7.22 6.02 -2.46
C GLU A 106 -6.78 6.34 -3.90
N GLY A 107 -7.75 6.30 -4.81
CA GLY A 107 -7.52 6.64 -6.21
C GLY A 107 -6.84 5.54 -7.02
N ASP A 108 -6.96 4.29 -6.55
CA ASP A 108 -6.64 3.08 -7.31
C ASP A 108 -7.60 2.94 -8.50
N ILE A 109 -7.14 2.34 -9.59
CA ILE A 109 -7.93 2.13 -10.83
C ILE A 109 -8.16 0.64 -11.14
N PHE A 110 -7.60 -0.28 -10.35
CA PHE A 110 -7.65 -1.72 -10.61
C PHE A 110 -9.04 -2.33 -10.44
N GLN A 111 -9.89 -1.78 -9.55
CA GLN A 111 -11.14 -2.43 -9.17
C GLN A 111 -12.38 -1.95 -9.94
N ASN A 112 -12.23 -1.30 -11.09
CA ASN A 112 -13.38 -0.93 -11.90
C ASN A 112 -13.10 -1.13 -13.39
N ASP A 113 -13.93 -1.92 -14.07
CA ASP A 113 -13.90 -2.14 -15.53
C ASP A 113 -13.90 -0.83 -16.33
N LYS A 114 -14.39 0.25 -15.72
CA LYS A 114 -14.44 1.61 -16.28
C LYS A 114 -13.12 2.39 -16.14
N LYS A 115 -12.10 1.83 -15.47
CA LYS A 115 -10.81 2.49 -15.15
C LYS A 115 -10.99 3.84 -14.44
N GLU A 116 -12.02 3.92 -13.60
CA GLU A 116 -12.30 5.08 -12.77
C GLU A 116 -11.50 4.99 -11.46
N ARG A 117 -11.20 6.16 -10.87
CA ARG A 117 -10.58 6.23 -9.55
C ARG A 117 -11.57 5.68 -8.53
N VAL A 118 -11.15 4.70 -7.76
CA VAL A 118 -11.92 4.12 -6.67
C VAL A 118 -11.11 4.14 -5.39
N THR A 119 -11.83 4.16 -4.26
CA THR A 119 -11.25 3.88 -2.96
C THR A 119 -11.54 2.44 -2.64
N THR A 120 -10.50 1.66 -2.34
CA THR A 120 -10.65 0.25 -1.96
C THR A 120 -10.15 0.08 -0.54
N MET A 121 -10.75 -0.85 0.20
CA MET A 121 -10.39 -1.11 1.58
C MET A 121 -10.25 -2.61 1.79
N VAL A 122 -9.14 -3.02 2.38
CA VAL A 122 -8.92 -4.39 2.83
C VAL A 122 -8.86 -4.37 4.35
N GLN A 123 -9.69 -5.21 4.97
CA GLN A 123 -9.74 -5.37 6.43
C GLN A 123 -9.41 -6.83 6.78
N LYS A 124 -8.49 -7.02 7.72
CA LYS A 124 -8.05 -8.34 8.20
C LYS A 124 -7.79 -8.31 9.70
N THR A 125 -7.90 -9.45 10.35
CA THR A 125 -7.38 -9.66 11.71
C THR A 125 -5.99 -10.26 11.62
N ILE A 126 -5.05 -9.75 12.43
CA ILE A 126 -3.68 -10.20 12.48
C ILE A 126 -3.29 -10.50 13.93
N GLU A 127 -2.40 -11.48 14.11
CA GLU A 127 -1.82 -11.82 15.42
C GLU A 127 -0.34 -11.46 15.41
N VAL A 128 0.08 -10.68 16.40
CA VAL A 128 1.48 -10.36 16.68
C VAL A 128 1.93 -11.22 17.85
N GLN A 129 3.01 -11.99 17.67
CA GLN A 129 3.54 -12.92 18.67
C GLN A 129 4.75 -12.36 19.40
#